data_AF-A0AA40VQW9-F1
#
_entry.id   AF-A0AA40VQW9-F1
#
_cell.length_a   1.000
_cell.length_b   1.000
_cell.length_c   1.000
_cell.angle_alpha   90.00
_cell.angle_beta   90.00
_cell.angle_gamma   90.00
#
_symmetry.space_group_name_H-M   'P 1'
#
loop_
_entity.id
_entity.type
_entity.pdbx_description
1 polymer ?
#
loop_
_entity_poly.entity_id
_entity_poly.type
_entity_poly.pdbx_seq_one_letter_code
_entity_poly.pdbx_strand_id
1 'polypeptide(L)'
;MPAFNFSEQNLVGNDFSGQNLNGSNFFKATLTNVLFTPNAQGTRTQLRSTNFEEAVLINVDASNAIFAPNASFPQPANFFKAKLENVNLSGANLREANLSLIDTKFINLSNANLTNANLREANLGGEQSERPNLRGANFTGADLFKAKLKAADLTGAKLVNVNLEETELEDALLINVDATGADFRLAKLTDLTLQDSIFDLANFSGNSLSDAPLEPGQTGNVKFRGANLSNFLADDAVLTGADFSPFVAANGDVTVTNLSGAKFDDTDLSGANFTQANAEGVFINGLAVGANFTNTNLKNADLSKGDFTNATFVGADLTGAIAVDAIGLTVGDAINNTFNGTSSNDNLFGNAGDDILNGDAGNDYLDGGLGNDMLTGGGGSDTLSGGAGSDILTGGAGNDFLIGNAGNDTLTGSAGIDTIRYSSGDGQDRINGFVTGTGGDILSFSDINAIDVRIVNANTQFRLGDGIAGNANFGTGSLLVTLVNTSFTQADISTNIDPTNSPVFQFS
;
A
#
# COMPACT_ATOMS: atom_id res chain seq x y z
N MET A 1 -41.34 29.04 -19.61
CA MET A 1 -41.82 30.09 -18.68
C MET A 1 -40.62 30.88 -18.22
N PRO A 2 -40.75 32.20 -17.94
CA PRO A 2 -39.64 32.98 -17.43
C PRO A 2 -39.19 32.44 -16.07
N ALA A 3 -37.88 32.49 -15.81
CA ALA A 3 -37.32 32.21 -14.50
C ALA A 3 -37.91 33.16 -13.46
N PHE A 4 -38.23 32.65 -12.27
CA PHE A 4 -38.68 33.48 -11.16
C PHE A 4 -37.47 33.97 -10.36
N ASN A 5 -37.58 35.16 -9.77
CA ASN A 5 -36.55 35.70 -8.90
C ASN A 5 -37.10 35.90 -7.49
N PHE A 6 -36.60 35.09 -6.56
CA PHE A 6 -36.91 35.09 -5.13
C PHE A 6 -35.69 35.51 -4.28
N SER A 7 -34.65 36.10 -4.88
CA SER A 7 -33.45 36.51 -4.15
C SER A 7 -33.78 37.39 -2.96
N GLU A 8 -33.14 37.09 -1.83
CA GLU A 8 -33.29 37.81 -0.55
C GLU A 8 -34.73 37.82 0.02
N GLN A 9 -35.64 37.01 -0.50
CA GLN A 9 -37.01 36.92 -0.01
C GLN A 9 -37.15 35.90 1.12
N ASN A 10 -38.18 36.09 1.94
CA ASN A 10 -38.62 35.12 2.94
C ASN A 10 -39.89 34.42 2.43
N LEU A 11 -39.77 33.13 2.09
CA LEU A 11 -40.83 32.27 1.61
C LEU A 11 -41.28 31.36 2.75
N VAL A 12 -42.55 31.44 3.13
CA VAL A 12 -43.11 30.72 4.28
C VAL A 12 -44.38 29.98 3.87
N GLY A 13 -44.36 28.65 4.00
CA GLY A 13 -45.53 27.80 3.69
C GLY A 13 -45.89 27.72 2.21
N ASN A 14 -45.01 28.16 1.31
CA ASN A 14 -45.26 28.10 -0.13
C ASN A 14 -45.28 26.66 -0.62
N ASP A 15 -46.29 26.32 -1.43
CA ASP A 15 -46.40 25.03 -2.10
C ASP A 15 -46.10 25.19 -3.60
N PHE A 16 -44.96 24.66 -4.03
CA PHE A 16 -44.52 24.61 -5.41
C PHE A 16 -44.62 23.20 -6.01
N SER A 17 -45.44 22.33 -5.42
CA SER A 17 -45.50 20.93 -5.82
C SER A 17 -45.91 20.76 -7.28
N GLY A 18 -45.10 20.00 -8.04
CA GLY A 18 -45.23 19.76 -9.47
C GLY A 18 -45.03 20.98 -10.37
N GLN A 19 -44.53 22.10 -9.84
CA GLN A 19 -44.29 23.31 -10.62
C GLN A 19 -43.01 23.22 -11.45
N ASN A 20 -42.94 24.04 -12.50
CA ASN A 20 -41.72 24.25 -13.26
C ASN A 20 -41.06 25.55 -12.83
N LEU A 21 -39.97 25.43 -12.08
CA LEU A 21 -39.17 26.53 -11.54
C LEU A 21 -37.76 26.57 -12.15
N ASN A 22 -37.54 25.89 -13.27
CA ASN A 22 -36.22 25.85 -13.90
C ASN A 22 -35.66 27.26 -14.17
N GLY A 23 -34.37 27.47 -13.87
CA GLY A 23 -33.67 28.74 -14.02
C GLY A 23 -33.98 29.79 -12.95
N SER A 24 -34.85 29.48 -11.98
CA SER A 24 -35.23 30.44 -10.93
C SER A 24 -34.09 30.72 -9.94
N ASN A 25 -34.10 31.91 -9.37
CA ASN A 25 -33.10 32.38 -8.43
C ASN A 25 -33.67 32.46 -7.01
N PHE A 26 -33.01 31.81 -6.06
CA PHE A 26 -33.26 31.80 -4.61
C PHE A 26 -32.00 32.27 -3.84
N PHE A 27 -31.10 33.00 -4.49
CA PHE A 27 -29.89 33.52 -3.85
C PHE A 27 -30.21 34.27 -2.56
N LYS A 28 -29.61 33.86 -1.43
CA LYS A 28 -29.87 34.41 -0.09
C LYS A 28 -31.34 34.41 0.35
N ALA A 29 -32.19 33.62 -0.29
CA ALA A 29 -33.57 33.48 0.13
C ALA A 29 -33.64 32.63 1.40
N THR A 30 -34.65 32.91 2.24
CA THR A 30 -35.02 32.04 3.36
C THR A 30 -36.30 31.31 3.01
N LEU A 31 -36.27 29.98 3.05
CA LEU A 31 -37.40 29.10 2.77
C LEU A 31 -37.75 28.34 4.05
N THR A 32 -38.96 28.55 4.56
CA THR A 32 -39.46 27.87 5.76
C THR A 32 -40.75 27.13 5.44
N ASN A 33 -40.79 25.82 5.70
CA ASN A 33 -41.95 24.96 5.43
C ASN A 33 -42.39 25.01 3.95
N VAL A 34 -41.43 25.03 3.02
CA VAL A 34 -41.70 25.09 1.57
C VAL A 34 -41.75 23.68 0.99
N LEU A 35 -42.70 23.44 0.09
CA LEU A 35 -42.86 22.16 -0.60
C LEU A 35 -42.45 22.26 -2.07
N PHE A 36 -41.55 21.37 -2.49
CA PHE A 36 -41.16 21.10 -3.86
C PHE A 36 -41.48 19.65 -4.27
N THR A 37 -42.43 19.02 -3.60
CA THR A 37 -42.79 17.61 -3.81
C THR A 37 -43.53 17.37 -5.14
N PRO A 38 -43.74 16.12 -5.58
CA PRO A 38 -44.64 15.86 -6.69
C PRO A 38 -46.08 16.32 -6.37
N ASN A 39 -46.82 16.80 -7.38
CA ASN A 39 -48.24 17.10 -7.19
C ASN A 39 -49.10 15.83 -7.12
N ALA A 40 -50.41 15.99 -6.91
CA ALA A 40 -51.36 14.87 -6.80
C ALA A 40 -51.42 13.94 -8.04
N GLN A 41 -50.93 14.40 -9.20
CA GLN A 41 -50.85 13.61 -10.43
C GLN A 41 -49.47 12.94 -10.61
N GLY A 42 -48.56 13.08 -9.65
CA GLY A 42 -47.20 12.53 -9.71
C GLY A 42 -46.23 13.37 -10.54
N THR A 43 -46.63 14.57 -10.98
CA THR A 43 -45.72 15.49 -11.69
C THR A 43 -44.69 16.00 -10.70
N ARG A 44 -43.41 15.69 -10.94
CA ARG A 44 -42.27 16.13 -10.14
C ARG A 44 -41.98 17.61 -10.35
N THR A 45 -41.63 18.32 -9.29
CA THR A 45 -41.17 19.71 -9.37
C THR A 45 -39.85 19.81 -10.10
N GLN A 46 -39.73 20.78 -11.00
CA GLN A 46 -38.55 20.99 -11.83
C GLN A 46 -37.75 22.19 -11.34
N LEU A 47 -36.50 21.96 -10.94
CA LEU A 47 -35.58 22.92 -10.33
C LEU A 47 -34.20 22.89 -11.04
N ARG A 48 -34.18 22.73 -12.36
CA ARG A 48 -32.93 22.69 -13.13
C ARG A 48 -32.32 24.08 -13.24
N SER A 49 -31.00 24.19 -13.18
CA SER A 49 -30.29 25.47 -13.23
C SER A 49 -30.80 26.52 -12.23
N THR A 50 -31.37 26.08 -11.10
CA THR A 50 -31.80 27.00 -10.04
C THR A 50 -30.64 27.37 -9.15
N ASN A 51 -30.64 28.61 -8.67
CA ASN A 51 -29.60 29.12 -7.78
C ASN A 51 -30.12 29.26 -6.34
N PHE A 52 -29.70 28.37 -5.45
CA PHE A 52 -29.89 28.40 -3.99
C PHE A 52 -28.63 28.84 -3.24
N GLU A 53 -27.69 29.51 -3.91
CA GLU A 53 -26.48 30.00 -3.26
C GLU A 53 -26.79 30.88 -2.04
N GLU A 54 -26.14 30.57 -0.92
CA GLU A 54 -26.33 31.21 0.38
C GLU A 54 -27.78 31.20 0.90
N ALA A 55 -28.66 30.35 0.32
CA ALA A 55 -30.03 30.23 0.78
C ALA A 55 -30.11 29.49 2.13
N VAL A 56 -31.15 29.78 2.90
CA VAL A 56 -31.46 29.10 4.16
C VAL A 56 -32.75 28.32 3.97
N LEU A 57 -32.66 26.99 4.05
CA LEU A 57 -33.79 26.07 3.89
C LEU A 57 -34.07 25.40 5.23
N ILE A 58 -35.27 25.61 5.76
CA ILE A 58 -35.72 25.07 7.05
C ILE A 58 -37.05 24.33 6.82
N ASN A 59 -37.09 23.04 7.18
CA ASN A 59 -38.27 22.17 6.98
C ASN A 59 -38.75 22.15 5.52
N VAL A 60 -37.81 22.09 4.57
CA VAL A 60 -38.14 22.06 3.14
C VAL A 60 -38.25 20.61 2.69
N ASP A 61 -39.36 20.28 2.02
CA ASP A 61 -39.52 18.98 1.37
C ASP A 61 -39.34 19.11 -0.13
N ALA A 62 -38.20 18.65 -0.63
CA ALA A 62 -37.86 18.55 -2.04
C ALA A 62 -37.68 17.09 -2.47
N SER A 63 -38.37 16.17 -1.79
CA SER A 63 -38.38 14.76 -2.18
C SER A 63 -38.83 14.61 -3.62
N ASN A 64 -38.14 13.73 -4.35
CA ASN A 64 -38.35 13.50 -5.77
C ASN A 64 -38.29 14.76 -6.65
N ALA A 65 -37.73 15.89 -6.21
CA ALA A 65 -37.52 17.03 -7.09
C ALA A 65 -36.46 16.73 -8.17
N ILE A 66 -36.45 17.50 -9.26
CA ILE A 66 -35.48 17.34 -10.35
C ILE A 66 -34.60 18.58 -10.45
N PHE A 67 -33.37 18.48 -9.96
CA PHE A 67 -32.34 19.52 -10.04
C PHE A 67 -31.36 19.29 -11.21
N ALA A 68 -31.20 18.03 -11.63
CA ALA A 68 -30.23 17.64 -12.64
C ALA A 68 -30.37 18.40 -13.97
N PRO A 69 -29.26 18.90 -14.53
CA PRO A 69 -29.27 19.70 -15.74
C PRO A 69 -29.70 18.88 -16.96
N ASN A 70 -30.16 19.59 -17.99
CA ASN A 70 -30.47 19.04 -19.31
C ASN A 70 -30.08 20.02 -20.41
N ALA A 71 -30.32 19.68 -21.68
CA ALA A 71 -29.95 20.53 -22.82
C ALA A 71 -30.54 21.95 -22.78
N SER A 72 -31.72 22.14 -22.18
CA SER A 72 -32.38 23.45 -22.08
C SER A 72 -31.98 24.24 -20.82
N PHE A 73 -31.55 23.55 -19.77
CA PHE A 73 -31.12 24.09 -18.49
C PHE A 73 -29.78 23.42 -18.13
N PRO A 74 -28.68 23.84 -18.79
CA PRO A 74 -27.41 23.11 -18.74
C PRO A 74 -26.60 23.39 -17.48
N GLN A 75 -26.89 24.48 -16.76
CA GLN A 75 -26.19 24.80 -15.53
C GLN A 75 -26.66 23.87 -14.41
N PRO A 76 -25.75 23.26 -13.64
CA PRO A 76 -26.15 22.52 -12.46
C PRO A 76 -26.89 23.40 -11.46
N ALA A 77 -27.77 22.80 -10.65
CA ALA A 77 -28.36 23.51 -9.53
C ALA A 77 -27.27 23.90 -8.53
N ASN A 78 -27.29 25.15 -8.06
CA ASN A 78 -26.25 25.70 -7.22
C ASN A 78 -26.75 25.86 -5.78
N PHE A 79 -26.20 25.11 -4.84
CA PHE A 79 -26.46 25.19 -3.40
C PHE A 79 -25.25 25.73 -2.64
N PHE A 80 -24.29 26.35 -3.33
CA PHE A 80 -23.07 26.86 -2.71
C PHE A 80 -23.34 27.63 -1.41
N LYS A 81 -22.74 27.19 -0.31
CA LYS A 81 -22.90 27.82 1.03
C LYS A 81 -24.34 27.88 1.56
N ALA A 82 -25.26 27.08 1.02
CA ALA A 82 -26.61 27.00 1.54
C ALA A 82 -26.62 26.35 2.93
N LYS A 83 -27.58 26.74 3.76
CA LYS A 83 -27.87 26.11 5.06
C LYS A 83 -29.14 25.28 4.95
N LEU A 84 -29.06 24.00 5.32
CA LEU A 84 -30.14 23.03 5.16
C LEU A 84 -30.46 22.41 6.52
N GLU A 85 -31.55 22.84 7.15
CA GLU A 85 -32.05 22.27 8.41
C GLU A 85 -33.36 21.53 8.17
N ASN A 86 -33.38 20.23 8.52
CA ASN A 86 -34.53 19.35 8.33
C ASN A 86 -35.03 19.36 6.88
N VAL A 87 -34.13 19.11 5.93
CA VAL A 87 -34.43 19.16 4.49
C VAL A 87 -34.53 17.74 3.95
N ASN A 88 -35.69 17.42 3.36
CA ASN A 88 -35.92 16.13 2.70
C ASN A 88 -35.61 16.22 1.21
N LEU A 89 -34.57 15.51 0.77
CA LEU A 89 -34.15 15.37 -0.63
C LEU A 89 -34.23 13.91 -1.10
N SER A 90 -34.98 13.07 -0.39
CA SER A 90 -35.10 11.65 -0.76
C SER A 90 -35.63 11.47 -2.19
N GLY A 91 -34.98 10.61 -2.98
CA GLY A 91 -35.30 10.39 -4.39
C GLY A 91 -35.08 11.60 -5.32
N ALA A 92 -34.54 12.71 -4.81
CA ALA A 92 -34.23 13.88 -5.63
C ALA A 92 -33.11 13.56 -6.62
N ASN A 93 -33.21 14.16 -7.81
CA ASN A 93 -32.15 14.04 -8.81
C ASN A 93 -31.25 15.28 -8.76
N LEU A 94 -30.13 15.15 -8.06
CA LEU A 94 -29.10 16.16 -7.78
C LEU A 94 -27.82 15.94 -8.61
N ARG A 95 -27.89 15.18 -9.71
CA ARG A 95 -26.74 14.94 -10.59
C ARG A 95 -26.05 16.27 -10.95
N GLU A 96 -24.73 16.31 -10.79
CA GLU A 96 -23.85 17.46 -11.03
C GLU A 96 -24.09 18.68 -10.14
N ALA A 97 -25.03 18.63 -9.19
CA ALA A 97 -25.35 19.78 -8.34
C ALA A 97 -24.11 20.28 -7.58
N ASN A 98 -23.99 21.60 -7.45
CA ASN A 98 -22.95 22.20 -6.64
C ASN A 98 -23.44 22.34 -5.20
N LEU A 99 -23.03 21.42 -4.34
CA LEU A 99 -23.32 21.34 -2.92
C LEU A 99 -22.07 21.68 -2.08
N SER A 100 -21.11 22.42 -2.64
CA SER A 100 -19.89 22.76 -1.91
C SER A 100 -20.16 23.77 -0.79
N LEU A 101 -19.46 23.60 0.34
CA LEU A 101 -19.58 24.42 1.54
C LEU A 101 -20.99 24.50 2.14
N ILE A 102 -21.89 23.56 1.83
CA ILE A 102 -23.19 23.50 2.50
C ILE A 102 -23.02 23.16 3.97
N ASP A 103 -23.93 23.68 4.78
CA ASP A 103 -24.04 23.35 6.19
C ASP A 103 -25.38 22.67 6.44
N THR A 104 -25.35 21.42 6.91
CA THR A 104 -26.56 20.62 7.06
C THR A 104 -26.82 20.22 8.51
N LYS A 105 -28.10 20.07 8.83
CA LYS A 105 -28.58 19.51 10.09
C LYS A 105 -29.84 18.72 9.80
N PHE A 106 -29.77 17.41 9.92
CA PHE A 106 -30.87 16.48 9.57
C PHE A 106 -31.29 16.59 8.09
N ILE A 107 -30.36 16.33 7.18
CA ILE A 107 -30.67 16.15 5.77
C ILE A 107 -30.99 14.69 5.48
N ASN A 108 -31.94 14.44 4.56
CA ASN A 108 -32.26 13.10 4.07
C ASN A 108 -31.98 13.03 2.57
N LEU A 109 -30.95 12.29 2.17
CA LEU A 109 -30.56 12.01 0.78
C LEU A 109 -30.87 10.55 0.39
N SER A 110 -31.76 9.87 1.11
CA SER A 110 -32.11 8.47 0.83
C SER A 110 -32.59 8.30 -0.61
N ASN A 111 -32.00 7.35 -1.34
CA ASN A 111 -32.26 7.11 -2.77
C ASN A 111 -32.06 8.33 -3.68
N ALA A 112 -31.41 9.40 -3.20
CA ALA A 112 -31.10 10.55 -4.04
C ALA A 112 -29.99 10.19 -5.03
N ASN A 113 -30.05 10.81 -6.21
CA ASN A 113 -28.99 10.70 -7.21
C ASN A 113 -28.08 11.92 -7.13
N LEU A 114 -26.87 11.76 -6.60
CA LEU A 114 -25.81 12.77 -6.53
C LEU A 114 -24.63 12.41 -7.44
N THR A 115 -24.85 11.66 -8.53
CA THR A 115 -23.77 11.34 -9.47
C THR A 115 -23.04 12.62 -9.91
N ASN A 116 -21.71 12.63 -9.81
CA ASN A 116 -20.84 13.77 -10.13
C ASN A 116 -21.18 15.08 -9.40
N ALA A 117 -21.90 15.04 -8.28
CA ALA A 117 -22.15 16.22 -7.47
C ALA A 117 -20.85 16.73 -6.81
N ASN A 118 -20.75 18.05 -6.65
CA ASN A 118 -19.63 18.67 -5.96
C ASN A 118 -20.02 18.95 -4.51
N LEU A 119 -19.48 18.17 -3.57
CA LEU A 119 -19.71 18.23 -2.12
C LEU A 119 -18.44 18.64 -1.37
N ARG A 120 -17.53 19.36 -2.04
CA ARG A 120 -16.30 19.83 -1.42
C ARG A 120 -16.58 20.67 -0.19
N GLU A 121 -15.88 20.34 0.90
CA GLU A 121 -15.98 21.07 2.17
C GLU A 121 -17.43 21.19 2.69
N ALA A 122 -18.31 20.27 2.29
CA ALA A 122 -19.68 20.20 2.79
C ALA A 122 -19.70 19.62 4.21
N ASN A 123 -20.56 20.14 5.07
CA ASN A 123 -20.90 19.53 6.35
C ASN A 123 -22.15 18.68 6.21
N LEU A 124 -21.97 17.35 6.20
CA LEU A 124 -22.99 16.31 6.15
C LEU A 124 -23.01 15.50 7.46
N GLY A 125 -22.53 16.07 8.56
CA GLY A 125 -22.47 15.38 9.83
C GLY A 125 -23.85 14.93 10.33
N GLY A 126 -23.93 13.68 10.78
CA GLY A 126 -25.18 13.09 11.28
C GLY A 126 -26.27 12.90 10.23
N GLU A 127 -25.93 13.00 8.93
CA GLU A 127 -26.83 12.69 7.83
C GLU A 127 -27.40 11.27 7.96
N GLN A 128 -28.66 11.10 7.56
CA GLN A 128 -29.39 9.84 7.70
C GLN A 128 -29.93 9.40 6.34
N SER A 129 -29.10 8.70 5.57
CA SER A 129 -29.51 8.18 4.28
C SER A 129 -29.30 6.69 4.10
N GLU A 130 -30.18 6.13 3.29
CA GLU A 130 -30.00 4.78 2.76
C GLU A 130 -29.94 4.83 1.24
N ARG A 131 -28.99 4.08 0.67
CA ARG A 131 -28.82 3.88 -0.77
C ARG A 131 -28.68 5.17 -1.60
N PRO A 132 -27.96 6.22 -1.17
CA PRO A 132 -27.66 7.33 -2.06
C PRO A 132 -26.73 6.88 -3.20
N ASN A 133 -26.97 7.36 -4.42
CA ASN A 133 -26.05 7.19 -5.53
C ASN A 133 -25.05 8.36 -5.52
N LEU A 134 -23.84 8.09 -5.05
CA LEU A 134 -22.74 9.05 -4.87
C LEU A 134 -21.62 8.86 -5.90
N ARG A 135 -21.91 8.18 -7.01
CA ARG A 135 -20.91 7.84 -8.03
C ARG A 135 -20.20 9.08 -8.57
N GLY A 136 -18.87 9.08 -8.55
CA GLY A 136 -18.06 10.20 -9.04
C GLY A 136 -18.23 11.51 -8.26
N ALA A 137 -18.94 11.51 -7.13
CA ALA A 137 -19.13 12.69 -6.32
C ALA A 137 -17.80 13.14 -5.69
N ASN A 138 -17.64 14.44 -5.55
CA ASN A 138 -16.43 15.03 -4.98
C ASN A 138 -16.68 15.53 -3.56
N PHE A 139 -16.18 14.80 -2.57
CA PHE A 139 -16.27 15.13 -1.16
C PHE A 139 -14.99 15.75 -0.61
N THR A 140 -14.01 16.18 -1.41
CA THR A 140 -12.71 16.63 -0.87
C THR A 140 -12.87 17.65 0.27
N GLY A 141 -12.32 17.31 1.44
CA GLY A 141 -12.39 18.13 2.65
C GLY A 141 -13.76 18.21 3.34
N ALA A 142 -14.73 17.37 2.94
CA ALA A 142 -16.05 17.33 3.56
C ALA A 142 -16.01 16.69 4.96
N ASP A 143 -16.98 17.07 5.78
CA ASP A 143 -17.23 16.48 7.08
C ASP A 143 -18.46 15.57 7.01
N LEU A 144 -18.24 14.28 7.19
CA LEU A 144 -19.26 13.23 7.21
C LEU A 144 -19.35 12.56 8.58
N PHE A 145 -18.84 13.19 9.63
CA PHE A 145 -18.90 12.64 10.99
C PHE A 145 -20.29 12.09 11.34
N LYS A 146 -20.40 10.81 11.70
CA LYS A 146 -21.68 10.13 12.01
C LYS A 146 -22.72 10.07 10.90
N ALA A 147 -22.34 10.36 9.65
CA ALA A 147 -23.22 10.17 8.52
C ALA A 147 -23.55 8.68 8.35
N LYS A 148 -24.82 8.38 8.07
CA LYS A 148 -25.26 7.05 7.71
C LYS A 148 -25.39 6.97 6.21
N LEU A 149 -24.50 6.19 5.60
CA LEU A 149 -24.40 5.99 4.17
C LEU A 149 -24.55 4.51 3.82
N LYS A 150 -25.49 3.82 4.50
CA LYS A 150 -25.74 2.40 4.28
C LYS A 150 -26.10 2.14 2.81
N ALA A 151 -25.45 1.15 2.22
CA ALA A 151 -25.60 0.74 0.83
C ALA A 151 -25.39 1.89 -0.17
N ALA A 152 -24.57 2.88 0.18
CA ALA A 152 -24.20 3.96 -0.72
C ALA A 152 -23.31 3.45 -1.87
N ASP A 153 -23.59 3.91 -3.09
CA ASP A 153 -22.70 3.67 -4.22
C ASP A 153 -21.72 4.84 -4.33
N LEU A 154 -20.51 4.65 -3.80
CA LEU A 154 -19.41 5.62 -3.83
C LEU A 154 -18.45 5.37 -5.00
N THR A 155 -18.82 4.56 -6.00
CA THR A 155 -17.91 4.21 -7.09
C THR A 155 -17.33 5.45 -7.78
N GLY A 156 -16.00 5.55 -7.86
CA GLY A 156 -15.33 6.69 -8.49
C GLY A 156 -15.34 7.99 -7.67
N ALA A 157 -15.86 7.99 -6.45
CA ALA A 157 -15.93 9.17 -5.61
C ALA A 157 -14.55 9.62 -5.12
N LYS A 158 -14.42 10.92 -4.88
CA LYS A 158 -13.22 11.52 -4.26
C LYS A 158 -13.52 11.83 -2.80
N LEU A 159 -12.90 11.09 -1.91
CA LEU A 159 -12.99 11.21 -0.45
C LEU A 159 -11.69 11.78 0.17
N VAL A 160 -10.89 12.52 -0.60
CA VAL A 160 -9.62 13.08 -0.15
C VAL A 160 -9.80 13.99 1.07
N ASN A 161 -9.08 13.71 2.17
CA ASN A 161 -9.14 14.43 3.45
C ASN A 161 -10.56 14.58 4.00
N VAL A 162 -11.41 13.58 3.80
CA VAL A 162 -12.77 13.55 4.36
C VAL A 162 -12.74 13.04 5.79
N ASN A 163 -13.51 13.68 6.67
CA ASN A 163 -13.80 13.13 7.99
C ASN A 163 -14.94 12.10 7.89
N LEU A 164 -14.63 10.81 8.03
CA LEU A 164 -15.56 9.68 8.04
C LEU A 164 -15.63 9.03 9.44
N GLU A 165 -15.19 9.73 10.49
CA GLU A 165 -15.22 9.21 11.85
C GLU A 165 -16.66 8.86 12.28
N GLU A 166 -16.84 7.67 12.87
CA GLU A 166 -18.12 7.11 13.29
C GLU A 166 -19.18 6.98 12.16
N THR A 167 -18.78 6.96 10.88
CA THR A 167 -19.71 6.76 9.77
C THR A 167 -20.25 5.33 9.68
N GLU A 168 -21.47 5.18 9.15
CA GLU A 168 -22.03 3.87 8.84
C GLU A 168 -21.96 3.63 7.33
N LEU A 169 -21.06 2.75 6.89
CA LEU A 169 -20.84 2.41 5.48
C LEU A 169 -21.23 0.96 5.17
N GLU A 170 -22.04 0.32 6.01
CA GLU A 170 -22.52 -1.06 5.79
C GLU A 170 -23.08 -1.23 4.37
N ASP A 171 -22.75 -2.33 3.69
CA ASP A 171 -23.16 -2.64 2.29
C ASP A 171 -22.67 -1.62 1.22
N ALA A 172 -21.77 -0.68 1.56
CA ALA A 172 -21.35 0.36 0.62
C ALA A 172 -20.37 -0.15 -0.45
N LEU A 173 -20.41 0.49 -1.62
CA LEU A 173 -19.51 0.21 -2.73
C LEU A 173 -18.36 1.23 -2.75
N LEU A 174 -17.17 0.81 -2.31
CA LEU A 174 -15.92 1.57 -2.40
C LEU A 174 -15.07 1.01 -3.55
N ILE A 175 -15.49 1.32 -4.78
CA ILE A 175 -14.84 0.86 -6.00
C ILE A 175 -14.19 2.06 -6.72
N ASN A 176 -12.90 1.97 -7.03
CA ASN A 176 -12.16 3.06 -7.70
C ASN A 176 -12.29 4.40 -6.95
N VAL A 177 -12.25 4.37 -5.61
CA VAL A 177 -12.36 5.55 -4.75
C VAL A 177 -10.97 6.10 -4.45
N ASP A 178 -10.86 7.43 -4.38
CA ASP A 178 -9.67 8.10 -3.83
C ASP A 178 -10.01 8.70 -2.46
N ALA A 179 -9.63 8.00 -1.39
CA ALA A 179 -9.82 8.38 0.01
C ALA A 179 -8.49 8.75 0.68
N THR A 180 -7.55 9.31 -0.08
CA THR A 180 -6.25 9.73 0.45
C THR A 180 -6.41 10.69 1.63
N GLY A 181 -5.79 10.37 2.77
CA GLY A 181 -5.83 11.19 3.99
C GLY A 181 -7.19 11.25 4.70
N ALA A 182 -8.16 10.40 4.32
CA ALA A 182 -9.46 10.34 4.99
C ALA A 182 -9.35 9.71 6.39
N ASP A 183 -10.21 10.13 7.31
CA ASP A 183 -10.27 9.59 8.68
C ASP A 183 -11.46 8.66 8.83
N PHE A 184 -11.21 7.35 8.95
CA PHE A 184 -12.22 6.32 9.09
C PHE A 184 -12.43 5.86 10.53
N ARG A 185 -11.80 6.48 11.54
CA ARG A 185 -11.85 5.98 12.93
C ARG A 185 -13.28 5.66 13.39
N LEU A 186 -13.48 4.47 13.96
CA LEU A 186 -14.78 3.99 14.46
C LEU A 186 -15.89 3.91 13.39
N ALA A 187 -15.56 3.93 12.11
CA ALA A 187 -16.53 3.70 11.04
C ALA A 187 -16.96 2.22 11.03
N LYS A 188 -18.22 1.99 10.65
CA LYS A 188 -18.75 0.63 10.44
C LYS A 188 -18.51 0.23 9.00
N LEU A 189 -17.61 -0.73 8.80
CA LEU A 189 -17.11 -1.19 7.50
C LEU A 189 -17.47 -2.67 7.27
N THR A 190 -18.73 -3.02 7.49
CA THR A 190 -19.24 -4.39 7.30
C THR A 190 -19.85 -4.54 5.90
N ASP A 191 -19.74 -5.72 5.27
CA ASP A 191 -20.34 -6.01 3.96
C ASP A 191 -19.88 -5.04 2.85
N LEU A 192 -18.65 -4.52 2.95
CA LEU A 192 -18.12 -3.60 1.96
C LEU A 192 -17.66 -4.33 0.70
N THR A 193 -17.99 -3.74 -0.45
CA THR A 193 -17.26 -4.05 -1.69
C THR A 193 -16.09 -3.09 -1.82
N LEU A 194 -14.87 -3.59 -1.64
CA LEU A 194 -13.64 -2.81 -1.67
C LEU A 194 -12.76 -3.24 -2.85
N GLN A 195 -12.61 -2.37 -3.85
CA GLN A 195 -11.82 -2.70 -5.05
C GLN A 195 -11.17 -1.46 -5.67
N ASP A 196 -9.93 -1.60 -6.16
CA ASP A 196 -9.18 -0.61 -6.92
C ASP A 196 -9.13 0.78 -6.25
N SER A 197 -9.18 0.82 -4.92
CA SER A 197 -9.35 2.05 -4.15
C SER A 197 -8.06 2.47 -3.44
N ILE A 198 -7.91 3.78 -3.25
CA ILE A 198 -6.73 4.42 -2.66
C ILE A 198 -7.09 4.95 -1.28
N PHE A 199 -6.36 4.51 -0.27
CA PHE A 199 -6.44 4.92 1.13
C PHE A 199 -5.06 5.34 1.67
N ASP A 200 -4.21 5.86 0.79
CA ASP A 200 -2.90 6.37 1.21
C ASP A 200 -3.06 7.43 2.31
N LEU A 201 -2.22 7.36 3.34
CA LEU A 201 -2.24 8.26 4.51
C LEU A 201 -3.56 8.28 5.30
N ALA A 202 -4.50 7.39 5.01
CA ALA A 202 -5.78 7.33 5.71
C ALA A 202 -5.62 6.79 7.14
N ASN A 203 -6.57 7.11 8.00
CA ASN A 203 -6.58 6.66 9.39
C ASN A 203 -7.68 5.62 9.61
N PHE A 204 -7.27 4.36 9.78
CA PHE A 204 -8.12 3.22 10.10
C PHE A 204 -7.93 2.71 11.53
N SER A 205 -7.18 3.42 12.39
CA SER A 205 -6.83 2.92 13.72
C SER A 205 -8.06 2.47 14.54
N GLY A 206 -7.99 1.22 15.03
CA GLY A 206 -9.05 0.57 15.81
C GLY A 206 -10.32 0.21 15.04
N ASN A 207 -10.36 0.32 13.71
CA ASN A 207 -11.51 -0.12 12.92
C ASN A 207 -11.50 -1.62 12.67
N SER A 208 -12.69 -2.11 12.31
CA SER A 208 -12.88 -3.46 11.81
C SER A 208 -13.51 -3.40 10.41
N LEU A 209 -12.88 -4.11 9.48
CA LEU A 209 -13.39 -4.49 8.17
C LEU A 209 -13.81 -5.97 8.28
N SER A 210 -15.10 -6.22 8.33
CA SER A 210 -15.66 -7.57 8.50
C SER A 210 -16.54 -7.92 7.32
N ASP A 211 -16.51 -9.19 6.90
CA ASP A 211 -17.36 -9.68 5.82
C ASP A 211 -17.22 -8.82 4.56
N ALA A 212 -15.99 -8.64 4.06
CA ALA A 212 -15.74 -7.86 2.83
C ALA A 212 -15.31 -8.77 1.66
N PRO A 213 -16.18 -9.70 1.22
CA PRO A 213 -15.83 -10.64 0.16
C PRO A 213 -15.84 -9.96 -1.21
N LEU A 214 -15.07 -10.53 -2.14
CA LEU A 214 -15.17 -10.25 -3.57
C LEU A 214 -15.59 -11.52 -4.32
N GLU A 215 -16.16 -11.35 -5.53
CA GLU A 215 -16.48 -12.49 -6.37
C GLU A 215 -15.21 -13.26 -6.75
N PRO A 216 -15.24 -14.59 -6.88
CA PRO A 216 -14.06 -15.39 -7.21
C PRO A 216 -13.33 -14.88 -8.45
N GLY A 217 -12.02 -14.64 -8.32
CA GLY A 217 -11.16 -14.13 -9.38
C GLY A 217 -11.11 -12.60 -9.51
N GLN A 218 -11.83 -11.86 -8.66
CA GLN A 218 -11.63 -10.43 -8.51
C GLN A 218 -10.45 -10.15 -7.58
N THR A 219 -9.68 -9.11 -7.92
CA THR A 219 -8.61 -8.60 -7.05
C THR A 219 -9.08 -7.40 -6.24
N GLY A 220 -8.60 -7.29 -5.01
CA GLY A 220 -8.82 -6.10 -4.19
C GLY A 220 -8.06 -4.89 -4.73
N ASN A 221 -6.73 -5.03 -4.93
CA ASN A 221 -5.84 -3.98 -5.44
C ASN A 221 -6.02 -2.63 -4.72
N VAL A 222 -6.06 -2.71 -3.38
CA VAL A 222 -6.31 -1.57 -2.50
C VAL A 222 -4.98 -1.01 -2.01
N LYS A 223 -4.84 0.33 -1.96
CA LYS A 223 -3.61 0.97 -1.49
C LYS A 223 -3.80 1.57 -0.10
N PHE A 224 -2.90 1.26 0.81
CA PHE A 224 -2.88 1.73 2.20
C PHE A 224 -1.54 2.39 2.55
N ARG A 225 -0.88 3.04 1.57
CA ARG A 225 0.50 3.46 1.77
C ARG A 225 0.60 4.59 2.80
N GLY A 226 1.46 4.42 3.79
CA GLY A 226 1.60 5.36 4.91
C GLY A 226 0.33 5.52 5.76
N ALA A 227 -0.65 4.63 5.62
CA ALA A 227 -1.87 4.66 6.42
C ALA A 227 -1.61 4.22 7.87
N ASN A 228 -2.48 4.65 8.79
CA ASN A 228 -2.49 4.18 10.17
C ASN A 228 -3.57 3.11 10.35
N LEU A 229 -3.16 1.85 10.43
CA LEU A 229 -4.00 0.66 10.66
C LEU A 229 -3.69 0.00 12.01
N SER A 230 -3.22 0.77 13.00
CA SER A 230 -2.97 0.23 14.34
C SER A 230 -4.24 -0.37 14.96
N ASN A 231 -4.14 -1.60 15.47
CA ASN A 231 -5.27 -2.40 15.96
C ASN A 231 -6.42 -2.56 14.96
N PHE A 232 -6.14 -2.48 13.66
CA PHE A 232 -7.12 -2.75 12.62
C PHE A 232 -7.44 -4.25 12.59
N LEU A 233 -8.71 -4.60 12.42
CA LEU A 233 -9.15 -5.97 12.23
C LEU A 233 -9.71 -6.13 10.82
N ALA A 234 -9.10 -6.99 10.01
CA ALA A 234 -9.72 -7.57 8.82
C ALA A 234 -10.14 -9.01 9.16
N ASP A 235 -11.39 -9.33 8.89
CA ASP A 235 -11.98 -10.65 9.15
C ASP A 235 -12.83 -11.04 7.93
N ASP A 236 -12.57 -12.21 7.36
CA ASP A 236 -13.21 -12.71 6.12
C ASP A 236 -13.17 -11.68 4.96
N ALA A 237 -12.03 -10.99 4.80
CA ALA A 237 -11.83 -9.95 3.79
C ALA A 237 -10.95 -10.42 2.63
N VAL A 238 -11.18 -9.87 1.42
CA VAL A 238 -10.31 -10.08 0.25
C VAL A 238 -9.48 -8.82 -0.02
N LEU A 239 -8.19 -8.88 0.27
CA LEU A 239 -7.21 -7.80 0.12
C LEU A 239 -6.06 -8.21 -0.81
N THR A 240 -6.35 -9.05 -1.80
CA THR A 240 -5.38 -9.51 -2.80
C THR A 240 -4.73 -8.34 -3.54
N GLY A 241 -3.40 -8.37 -3.66
CA GLY A 241 -2.60 -7.32 -4.28
C GLY A 241 -2.63 -5.98 -3.53
N ALA A 242 -3.03 -5.94 -2.26
CA ALA A 242 -3.03 -4.72 -1.49
C ALA A 242 -1.60 -4.18 -1.26
N ASP A 243 -1.46 -2.86 -1.21
CA ASP A 243 -0.17 -2.19 -1.04
C ASP A 243 -0.09 -1.44 0.28
N PHE A 244 0.65 -2.01 1.24
CA PHE A 244 0.94 -1.47 2.55
C PHE A 244 2.35 -0.84 2.64
N SER A 245 3.03 -0.61 1.52
CA SER A 245 4.37 0.01 1.52
C SER A 245 4.34 1.48 1.99
N PRO A 246 5.50 2.09 2.34
CA PRO A 246 5.55 3.49 2.71
C PRO A 246 5.02 4.42 1.62
N PHE A 247 4.34 5.49 2.05
CA PHE A 247 4.03 6.60 1.19
C PHE A 247 5.26 7.50 1.06
N VAL A 248 5.69 7.77 -0.17
CA VAL A 248 6.75 8.73 -0.47
C VAL A 248 6.12 9.99 -1.05
N ALA A 249 6.16 11.08 -0.29
CA ALA A 249 5.66 12.36 -0.71
C ALA A 249 6.55 12.98 -1.81
N ALA A 250 6.00 13.95 -2.56
CA ALA A 250 6.73 14.61 -3.64
C ALA A 250 8.00 15.36 -3.17
N ASN A 251 8.09 15.70 -1.88
CA ASN A 251 9.25 16.32 -1.26
C ASN A 251 10.28 15.30 -0.73
N GLY A 252 10.04 14.00 -0.91
CA GLY A 252 10.89 12.92 -0.42
C GLY A 252 10.60 12.46 1.01
N ASP A 253 9.65 13.08 1.71
CA ASP A 253 9.25 12.61 3.05
C ASP A 253 8.61 11.22 2.93
N VAL A 254 9.05 10.31 3.78
CA VAL A 254 8.55 8.93 3.81
C VAL A 254 7.65 8.76 5.03
N THR A 255 6.42 8.31 4.80
CA THR A 255 5.49 7.92 5.86
C THR A 255 5.32 6.40 5.81
N VAL A 256 5.80 5.72 6.86
CA VAL A 256 5.69 4.26 7.00
C VAL A 256 4.25 3.89 7.37
N THR A 257 3.73 2.84 6.74
CA THR A 257 2.43 2.26 7.11
C THR A 257 2.51 1.61 8.48
N ASN A 258 1.57 1.94 9.37
CA ASN A 258 1.54 1.43 10.73
C ASN A 258 0.46 0.35 10.88
N LEU A 259 0.89 -0.90 11.06
CA LEU A 259 0.07 -2.10 11.26
C LEU A 259 0.20 -2.66 12.68
N SER A 260 0.68 -1.87 13.64
CA SER A 260 0.96 -2.38 14.99
C SER A 260 -0.30 -2.97 15.65
N GLY A 261 -0.21 -4.24 16.07
CA GLY A 261 -1.33 -4.99 16.65
C GLY A 261 -2.51 -5.25 15.70
N ALA A 262 -2.35 -5.04 14.39
CA ALA A 262 -3.38 -5.35 13.41
C ALA A 262 -3.62 -6.86 13.32
N LYS A 263 -4.82 -7.25 12.92
CA LYS A 263 -5.22 -8.65 12.78
C LYS A 263 -5.85 -8.87 11.42
N PHE A 264 -5.35 -9.88 10.71
CA PHE A 264 -5.86 -10.38 9.44
C PHE A 264 -6.31 -11.82 9.68
N ASP A 265 -7.54 -11.96 10.16
CA ASP A 265 -8.17 -13.24 10.47
C ASP A 265 -8.87 -13.75 9.20
N ASP A 266 -8.52 -14.98 8.77
CA ASP A 266 -9.07 -15.63 7.57
C ASP A 266 -9.10 -14.71 6.31
N THR A 267 -8.16 -13.77 6.24
CA THR A 267 -8.09 -12.74 5.20
C THR A 267 -7.19 -13.20 4.05
N ASP A 268 -7.60 -12.92 2.80
CA ASP A 268 -6.78 -13.17 1.62
C ASP A 268 -5.89 -11.96 1.30
N LEU A 269 -4.60 -12.08 1.62
CA LEU A 269 -3.51 -11.13 1.37
C LEU A 269 -2.59 -11.56 0.23
N SER A 270 -3.05 -12.46 -0.65
CA SER A 270 -2.19 -12.97 -1.73
C SER A 270 -1.64 -11.85 -2.61
N GLY A 271 -0.32 -11.85 -2.84
CA GLY A 271 0.39 -10.82 -3.60
C GLY A 271 0.44 -9.43 -2.94
N ALA A 272 0.05 -9.29 -1.67
CA ALA A 272 0.11 -8.01 -0.97
C ALA A 272 1.56 -7.56 -0.71
N ASN A 273 1.80 -6.26 -0.72
CA ASN A 273 3.11 -5.65 -0.51
C ASN A 273 3.19 -4.99 0.87
N PHE A 274 3.96 -5.59 1.77
CA PHE A 274 4.24 -5.10 3.12
C PHE A 274 5.62 -4.44 3.28
N THR A 275 6.37 -4.27 2.18
CA THR A 275 7.75 -3.77 2.21
C THR A 275 7.92 -2.58 3.15
N GLN A 276 8.85 -2.65 4.12
CA GLN A 276 9.15 -1.59 5.09
C GLN A 276 7.98 -1.17 6.00
N ALA A 277 6.88 -1.92 6.07
CA ALA A 277 5.79 -1.61 6.97
C ALA A 277 6.17 -1.90 8.44
N ASN A 278 5.55 -1.16 9.36
CA ASN A 278 5.63 -1.46 10.78
C ASN A 278 4.50 -2.39 11.20
N ALA A 279 4.73 -3.70 11.22
CA ALA A 279 3.74 -4.74 11.54
C ALA A 279 4.05 -5.46 12.87
N GLU A 280 4.58 -4.73 13.85
CA GLU A 280 4.85 -5.27 15.19
C GLU A 280 3.56 -5.80 15.85
N GLY A 281 3.60 -7.05 16.30
CA GLY A 281 2.46 -7.72 16.94
C GLY A 281 1.30 -8.03 15.99
N VAL A 282 1.53 -8.04 14.68
CA VAL A 282 0.49 -8.39 13.69
C VAL A 282 0.06 -9.85 13.84
N PHE A 283 -1.21 -10.14 13.59
CA PHE A 283 -1.75 -11.50 13.49
C PHE A 283 -2.15 -11.80 12.03
N ILE A 284 -1.68 -12.93 11.48
CA ILE A 284 -2.00 -13.40 10.11
C ILE A 284 -2.14 -14.93 10.12
N ASN A 285 -3.36 -15.46 9.91
CA ASN A 285 -3.64 -16.90 9.81
C ASN A 285 -4.34 -17.32 8.49
N GLY A 286 -4.55 -16.37 7.56
CA GLY A 286 -5.18 -16.58 6.26
C GLY A 286 -4.17 -16.82 5.12
N LEU A 287 -4.52 -16.39 3.90
CA LEU A 287 -3.67 -16.54 2.72
C LEU A 287 -2.73 -15.34 2.58
N ALA A 288 -1.43 -15.58 2.45
CA ALA A 288 -0.41 -14.57 2.16
C ALA A 288 0.52 -15.04 1.02
N VAL A 289 -0.03 -15.81 0.10
CA VAL A 289 0.72 -16.43 -1.01
C VAL A 289 1.35 -15.34 -1.89
N GLY A 290 2.67 -15.39 -2.07
CA GLY A 290 3.40 -14.40 -2.86
C GLY A 290 3.42 -12.98 -2.26
N ALA A 291 3.04 -12.81 -0.98
CA ALA A 291 3.13 -11.51 -0.32
C ALA A 291 4.60 -11.11 -0.09
N ASN A 292 4.88 -9.81 -0.15
CA ASN A 292 6.24 -9.27 0.00
C ASN A 292 6.42 -8.57 1.34
N PHE A 293 7.15 -9.20 2.26
CA PHE A 293 7.50 -8.70 3.59
C PHE A 293 8.93 -8.15 3.67
N THR A 294 9.57 -7.80 2.55
CA THR A 294 10.95 -7.28 2.54
C THR A 294 11.14 -6.11 3.52
N ASN A 295 12.11 -6.20 4.42
CA ASN A 295 12.40 -5.19 5.46
C ASN A 295 11.20 -4.81 6.36
N THR A 296 10.22 -5.70 6.52
CA THR A 296 9.05 -5.45 7.38
C THR A 296 9.42 -5.69 8.85
N ASN A 297 8.96 -4.83 9.75
CA ASN A 297 9.04 -5.10 11.18
C ASN A 297 7.91 -6.06 11.58
N LEU A 298 8.22 -7.33 11.84
CA LEU A 298 7.28 -8.40 12.25
C LEU A 298 7.54 -8.87 13.69
N LYS A 299 8.16 -8.03 14.53
CA LYS A 299 8.42 -8.39 15.92
C LYS A 299 7.16 -8.81 16.65
N ASN A 300 7.25 -9.89 17.41
CA ASN A 300 6.12 -10.44 18.18
C ASN A 300 4.87 -10.76 17.34
N ALA A 301 5.01 -10.92 16.02
CA ALA A 301 3.90 -11.30 15.16
C ALA A 301 3.44 -12.73 15.44
N ASP A 302 2.15 -12.98 15.23
CA ASP A 302 1.59 -14.33 15.20
C ASP A 302 1.18 -14.65 13.76
N LEU A 303 2.02 -15.45 13.10
CA LEU A 303 1.89 -15.89 11.73
C LEU A 303 1.42 -17.36 11.68
N SER A 304 0.89 -17.88 12.78
CA SER A 304 0.51 -19.28 12.89
C SER A 304 -0.66 -19.59 11.95
N LYS A 305 -0.61 -20.77 11.31
CA LYS A 305 -1.59 -21.27 10.35
C LYS A 305 -1.73 -20.47 9.04
N GLY A 306 -0.96 -19.41 8.86
CA GLY A 306 -0.94 -18.65 7.62
C GLY A 306 -0.28 -19.44 6.48
N ASP A 307 -0.77 -19.22 5.26
CA ASP A 307 -0.14 -19.73 4.04
C ASP A 307 0.75 -18.67 3.40
N PHE A 308 2.07 -18.81 3.59
CA PHE A 308 3.11 -17.92 3.07
C PHE A 308 3.85 -18.53 1.88
N THR A 309 3.22 -19.46 1.15
CA THR A 309 3.81 -20.06 -0.05
C THR A 309 4.31 -18.97 -1.01
N ASN A 310 5.59 -19.03 -1.39
CA ASN A 310 6.28 -18.04 -2.24
C ASN A 310 6.29 -16.59 -1.71
N ALA A 311 5.98 -16.35 -0.43
CA ALA A 311 6.14 -15.03 0.17
C ALA A 311 7.64 -14.70 0.33
N THR A 312 7.97 -13.41 0.32
CA THR A 312 9.35 -12.91 0.46
C THR A 312 9.57 -12.28 1.82
N PHE A 313 10.57 -12.73 2.58
CA PHE A 313 10.88 -12.19 3.92
C PHE A 313 12.30 -11.57 4.03
N VAL A 314 12.93 -11.22 2.91
CA VAL A 314 14.31 -10.68 2.90
C VAL A 314 14.44 -9.46 3.82
N GLY A 315 15.29 -9.56 4.85
CA GLY A 315 15.53 -8.49 5.83
C GLY A 315 14.36 -8.17 6.75
N ALA A 316 13.31 -8.98 6.77
CA ALA A 316 12.22 -8.83 7.73
C ALA A 316 12.71 -9.15 9.16
N ASP A 317 12.23 -8.40 10.15
CA ASP A 317 12.57 -8.63 11.56
C ASP A 317 11.48 -9.48 12.23
N LEU A 318 11.73 -10.78 12.39
CA LEU A 318 10.80 -11.74 13.01
C LEU A 318 11.12 -12.01 14.49
N THR A 319 11.86 -11.10 15.16
CA THR A 319 12.23 -11.33 16.57
C THR A 319 11.00 -11.55 17.44
N GLY A 320 10.90 -12.72 18.07
CA GLY A 320 9.78 -13.10 18.94
C GLY A 320 8.48 -13.43 18.20
N ALA A 321 8.50 -13.51 16.86
CA ALA A 321 7.36 -13.97 16.09
C ALA A 321 7.12 -15.48 16.29
N ILE A 322 5.88 -15.91 16.10
CA ILE A 322 5.49 -17.33 16.11
C ILE A 322 4.86 -17.71 14.76
N ALA A 323 5.16 -18.91 14.27
CA ALA A 323 4.66 -19.40 12.97
C ALA A 323 4.28 -20.89 13.07
N VAL A 324 3.43 -21.25 14.04
CA VAL A 324 3.02 -22.66 14.25
C VAL A 324 2.06 -23.09 13.15
N ASP A 325 2.31 -24.24 12.54
CA ASP A 325 1.52 -24.77 11.42
C ASP A 325 1.41 -23.81 10.21
N ALA A 326 2.36 -22.90 10.06
CA ALA A 326 2.47 -22.04 8.87
C ALA A 326 2.98 -22.85 7.66
N ILE A 327 2.63 -22.40 6.45
CA ILE A 327 3.11 -22.99 5.19
C ILE A 327 4.09 -22.01 4.53
N GLY A 328 5.24 -22.50 4.04
CA GLY A 328 6.26 -21.68 3.37
C GLY A 328 7.07 -20.75 4.27
N LEU A 329 6.85 -20.83 5.59
CA LEU A 329 7.57 -20.09 6.62
C LEU A 329 7.80 -20.99 7.83
N THR A 330 9.07 -21.10 8.26
CA THR A 330 9.46 -21.74 9.51
C THR A 330 10.23 -20.74 10.37
N VAL A 331 9.80 -20.56 11.62
CA VAL A 331 10.41 -19.63 12.57
C VAL A 331 10.85 -20.38 13.83
N GLY A 332 12.13 -20.26 14.14
CA GLY A 332 12.78 -20.81 15.31
C GLY A 332 12.50 -20.04 16.59
N ASP A 333 12.96 -20.60 17.70
CA ASP A 333 12.85 -19.99 19.02
C ASP A 333 14.21 -19.47 19.50
N ALA A 334 14.48 -19.54 20.80
CA ALA A 334 15.74 -19.05 21.38
C ALA A 334 16.72 -20.18 21.71
N ILE A 335 16.44 -21.40 21.25
CA ILE A 335 17.30 -22.56 21.42
C ILE A 335 17.74 -23.07 20.06
N ASN A 336 18.80 -23.90 20.06
CA ASN A 336 19.29 -24.55 18.88
C ASN A 336 18.18 -25.36 18.17
N ASN A 337 17.92 -25.01 16.93
CA ASN A 337 16.90 -25.57 16.07
C ASN A 337 17.55 -26.36 14.93
N THR A 338 16.75 -27.22 14.30
CA THR A 338 17.14 -27.95 13.10
C THR A 338 15.96 -27.98 12.15
N PHE A 339 16.05 -27.20 11.08
CA PHE A 339 15.01 -27.07 10.07
C PHE A 339 15.49 -27.64 8.74
N ASN A 340 14.58 -28.40 8.12
CA ASN A 340 14.73 -28.86 6.76
C ASN A 340 13.55 -28.30 6.00
N GLY A 341 13.85 -27.54 4.95
CA GLY A 341 12.92 -27.10 3.94
C GLY A 341 12.44 -28.27 3.09
N THR A 342 11.90 -27.92 1.95
CA THR A 342 11.19 -28.79 1.05
C THR A 342 11.78 -28.69 -0.35
N SER A 343 11.07 -29.20 -1.36
CA SER A 343 11.44 -28.97 -2.75
C SER A 343 10.80 -27.69 -3.34
N SER A 344 10.27 -26.82 -2.48
CA SER A 344 9.61 -25.56 -2.84
C SER A 344 10.41 -24.40 -2.25
N ASN A 345 10.07 -23.16 -2.61
CA ASN A 345 10.71 -21.99 -2.01
C ASN A 345 10.30 -21.85 -0.54
N ASP A 346 11.27 -21.94 0.37
CA ASP A 346 11.08 -21.90 1.80
C ASP A 346 11.69 -20.64 2.44
N ASN A 347 11.05 -20.14 3.49
CA ASN A 347 11.62 -19.10 4.35
C ASN A 347 11.92 -19.72 5.72
N LEU A 348 13.21 -19.83 6.08
CA LEU A 348 13.67 -20.47 7.31
C LEU A 348 14.40 -19.45 8.19
N PHE A 349 13.92 -19.25 9.42
CA PHE A 349 14.52 -18.35 10.41
C PHE A 349 14.95 -19.15 11.64
N GLY A 350 16.23 -19.14 12.00
CA GLY A 350 16.76 -19.77 13.21
C GLY A 350 16.45 -18.97 14.49
N ASN A 351 16.43 -17.64 14.37
CA ASN A 351 16.29 -16.68 15.47
C ASN A 351 17.49 -16.68 16.42
N ALA A 352 17.46 -17.39 17.53
CA ALA A 352 18.59 -17.41 18.46
C ALA A 352 18.93 -18.84 18.87
N GLY A 353 20.22 -19.13 19.02
CA GLY A 353 20.70 -20.49 19.22
C GLY A 353 21.77 -20.82 18.19
N ASP A 354 22.47 -21.94 18.35
CA ASP A 354 23.32 -22.44 17.27
C ASP A 354 22.46 -23.37 16.39
N ASP A 355 21.98 -22.85 15.26
CA ASP A 355 20.94 -23.45 14.44
C ASP A 355 21.49 -24.21 13.22
N ILE A 356 20.69 -25.15 12.72
CA ILE A 356 20.95 -25.87 11.47
C ILE A 356 19.79 -25.66 10.52
N LEU A 357 20.01 -24.93 9.44
CA LEU A 357 19.00 -24.63 8.42
C LEU A 357 19.42 -25.25 7.08
N ASN A 358 18.53 -26.02 6.47
CA ASN A 358 18.75 -26.64 5.16
C ASN A 358 17.55 -26.35 4.25
N GLY A 359 17.74 -25.61 3.16
CA GLY A 359 16.69 -25.26 2.19
C GLY A 359 16.20 -26.44 1.34
N ASP A 360 17.11 -27.37 1.02
CA ASP A 360 16.92 -28.50 0.10
C ASP A 360 16.83 -28.05 -1.37
N ALA A 361 15.64 -27.92 -1.97
CA ALA A 361 15.54 -27.46 -3.36
C ALA A 361 14.46 -26.40 -3.50
N GLY A 362 14.68 -25.39 -4.33
CA GLY A 362 13.86 -24.20 -4.32
C GLY A 362 14.75 -22.97 -4.35
N ASN A 363 14.16 -21.80 -4.45
CA ASN A 363 14.86 -20.55 -4.20
C ASN A 363 14.53 -20.14 -2.77
N ASP A 364 15.43 -20.48 -1.85
CA ASP A 364 15.15 -20.41 -0.42
C ASP A 364 15.72 -19.13 0.21
N TYR A 365 15.07 -18.66 1.28
CA TYR A 365 15.59 -17.62 2.15
C TYR A 365 15.89 -18.21 3.53
N LEU A 366 17.17 -18.20 3.92
CA LEU A 366 17.64 -18.72 5.20
C LEU A 366 18.27 -17.58 6.01
N ASP A 367 17.86 -17.43 7.26
CA ASP A 367 18.40 -16.47 8.22
C ASP A 367 18.74 -17.17 9.54
N GLY A 368 20.02 -17.27 9.88
CA GLY A 368 20.50 -17.93 11.10
C GLY A 368 20.08 -17.16 12.34
N GLY A 369 20.39 -15.86 12.36
CA GLY A 369 20.00 -14.96 13.44
C GLY A 369 21.13 -14.75 14.44
N LEU A 370 20.97 -15.16 15.69
CA LEU A 370 21.98 -15.01 16.74
C LEU A 370 22.53 -16.37 17.15
N GLY A 371 23.84 -16.57 17.05
CA GLY A 371 24.50 -17.81 17.43
C GLY A 371 25.44 -18.28 16.33
N ASN A 372 26.00 -19.47 16.45
CA ASN A 372 26.90 -20.02 15.43
C ASN A 372 26.13 -21.00 14.56
N ASP A 373 25.66 -20.52 13.42
CA ASP A 373 24.67 -21.21 12.62
C ASP A 373 25.31 -21.98 11.46
N MET A 374 24.62 -23.03 11.00
CA MET A 374 24.97 -23.77 9.81
C MET A 374 23.82 -23.71 8.80
N LEU A 375 24.02 -22.96 7.72
CA LEU A 375 23.05 -22.74 6.66
C LEU A 375 23.49 -23.44 5.37
N THR A 376 22.58 -24.21 4.77
CA THR A 376 22.75 -24.84 3.45
C THR A 376 21.56 -24.47 2.58
N GLY A 377 21.79 -23.77 1.46
CA GLY A 377 20.73 -23.42 0.50
C GLY A 377 20.22 -24.67 -0.21
N GLY A 378 21.13 -25.33 -0.94
CA GLY A 378 20.85 -26.60 -1.60
C GLY A 378 20.79 -26.44 -3.10
N GLY A 379 19.63 -26.58 -3.73
CA GLY A 379 19.46 -26.46 -5.17
C GLY A 379 18.47 -25.38 -5.57
N GLY A 380 18.95 -24.34 -6.24
CA GLY A 380 18.17 -23.21 -6.75
C GLY A 380 18.95 -21.92 -6.54
N SER A 381 18.29 -20.78 -6.58
CA SER A 381 18.93 -19.49 -6.32
C SER A 381 18.57 -19.03 -4.92
N ASP A 382 19.45 -19.29 -3.97
CA ASP A 382 19.18 -19.12 -2.55
C ASP A 382 19.72 -17.80 -2.00
N THR A 383 19.14 -17.32 -0.90
CA THR A 383 19.62 -16.17 -0.14
C THR A 383 19.88 -16.60 1.30
N LEU A 384 21.14 -16.51 1.72
CA LEU A 384 21.60 -16.94 3.05
C LEU A 384 22.15 -15.73 3.82
N SER A 385 21.64 -15.55 5.04
CA SER A 385 22.09 -14.57 6.03
C SER A 385 22.54 -15.32 7.29
N GLY A 386 23.83 -15.25 7.64
CA GLY A 386 24.36 -15.88 8.86
C GLY A 386 23.79 -15.22 10.10
N GLY A 387 24.08 -13.93 10.23
CA GLY A 387 23.56 -13.12 11.33
C GLY A 387 24.69 -12.73 12.27
N ALA A 388 24.51 -12.86 13.58
CA ALA A 388 25.57 -12.57 14.53
C ALA A 388 26.14 -13.86 15.11
N GLY A 389 27.43 -14.10 14.88
CA GLY A 389 28.15 -15.26 15.39
C GLY A 389 29.20 -15.77 14.41
N SER A 390 29.72 -16.97 14.61
CA SER A 390 30.67 -17.58 13.66
C SER A 390 29.95 -18.64 12.84
N ASP A 391 29.46 -18.25 11.68
CA ASP A 391 28.53 -19.02 10.89
C ASP A 391 29.20 -19.82 9.77
N ILE A 392 28.52 -20.86 9.30
CA ILE A 392 28.92 -21.67 8.14
C ILE A 392 27.80 -21.61 7.12
N LEU A 393 28.05 -20.95 5.98
CA LEU A 393 27.08 -20.80 4.89
C LEU A 393 27.56 -21.56 3.66
N THR A 394 26.69 -22.40 3.10
CA THR A 394 26.90 -23.09 1.82
C THR A 394 25.73 -22.80 0.89
N GLY A 395 25.97 -22.12 -0.24
CA GLY A 395 24.95 -21.81 -1.24
C GLY A 395 24.40 -23.09 -1.87
N GLY A 396 25.24 -23.76 -2.67
CA GLY A 396 24.91 -25.06 -3.23
C GLY A 396 24.95 -25.03 -4.75
N ALA A 397 23.85 -25.39 -5.42
CA ALA A 397 23.75 -25.38 -6.86
C ALA A 397 22.79 -24.30 -7.31
N GLY A 398 23.23 -23.42 -8.21
CA GLY A 398 22.46 -22.29 -8.71
C GLY A 398 23.16 -20.97 -8.36
N ASN A 399 22.51 -19.84 -8.59
CA ASN A 399 23.16 -18.54 -8.37
C ASN A 399 22.73 -18.01 -7.00
N ASP A 400 23.61 -18.09 -6.02
CA ASP A 400 23.25 -17.82 -4.62
C ASP A 400 23.72 -16.45 -4.15
N PHE A 401 23.05 -15.92 -3.14
CA PHE A 401 23.43 -14.69 -2.45
C PHE A 401 23.75 -14.96 -0.97
N LEU A 402 25.01 -14.79 -0.57
CA LEU A 402 25.46 -15.11 0.78
C LEU A 402 25.96 -13.86 1.51
N ILE A 403 25.56 -13.72 2.78
CA ILE A 403 26.03 -12.69 3.70
C ILE A 403 26.35 -13.36 5.04
N GLY A 404 27.58 -13.21 5.53
CA GLY A 404 27.93 -13.64 6.89
C GLY A 404 27.25 -12.77 7.95
N ASN A 405 27.28 -11.45 7.73
CA ASN A 405 26.98 -10.42 8.73
C ASN A 405 28.04 -10.48 9.84
N ALA A 406 27.69 -10.27 11.11
CA ALA A 406 28.67 -9.97 12.14
C ALA A 406 29.31 -11.23 12.76
N GLY A 407 30.60 -11.43 12.54
CA GLY A 407 31.42 -12.35 13.33
C GLY A 407 32.64 -12.87 12.59
N ASN A 408 32.87 -14.18 12.54
CA ASN A 408 33.97 -14.70 11.72
C ASN A 408 33.44 -15.92 11.00
N ASP A 409 33.02 -15.73 9.77
CA ASP A 409 32.18 -16.69 9.09
C ASP A 409 32.95 -17.51 8.06
N THR A 410 32.38 -18.64 7.66
CA THR A 410 32.88 -19.45 6.56
C THR A 410 31.82 -19.58 5.48
N LEU A 411 32.05 -18.93 4.34
CA LEU A 411 31.09 -18.87 3.23
C LEU A 411 31.60 -19.68 2.04
N THR A 412 30.73 -20.48 1.42
CA THR A 412 31.03 -21.27 0.23
C THR A 412 29.88 -21.19 -0.76
N GLY A 413 30.06 -20.48 -1.89
CA GLY A 413 29.03 -20.38 -2.95
C GLY A 413 28.73 -21.74 -3.59
N SER A 414 29.79 -22.47 -3.95
CA SER A 414 29.72 -23.77 -4.65
C SER A 414 29.43 -23.64 -6.15
N ALA A 415 28.38 -24.24 -6.69
CA ALA A 415 28.20 -24.37 -8.13
C ALA A 415 27.22 -23.33 -8.67
N GLY A 416 27.73 -22.32 -9.37
CA GLY A 416 26.90 -21.33 -10.06
C GLY A 416 27.65 -20.03 -10.26
N ILE A 417 26.91 -18.93 -10.39
CA ILE A 417 27.45 -17.56 -10.29
C ILE A 417 26.92 -16.98 -9.00
N ASP A 418 27.76 -17.01 -7.97
CA ASP A 418 27.35 -16.61 -6.63
C ASP A 418 27.71 -15.17 -6.34
N THR A 419 26.93 -14.51 -5.50
CA THR A 419 27.25 -13.19 -4.96
C THR A 419 27.46 -13.31 -3.47
N ILE A 420 28.68 -13.02 -3.03
CA ILE A 420 29.02 -12.97 -1.62
C ILE A 420 29.17 -11.50 -1.25
N ARG A 421 28.37 -11.03 -0.30
CA ARG A 421 28.44 -9.65 0.20
C ARG A 421 29.20 -9.62 1.51
N TYR A 422 30.19 -8.74 1.57
CA TYR A 422 30.89 -8.41 2.80
C TYR A 422 30.73 -6.91 3.08
N SER A 423 30.50 -6.58 4.34
CA SER A 423 30.32 -5.24 4.85
C SER A 423 31.30 -4.90 5.99
N SER A 424 31.50 -3.61 6.25
CA SER A 424 32.26 -3.19 7.44
C SER A 424 31.54 -3.61 8.72
N GLY A 425 32.25 -4.29 9.62
CA GLY A 425 31.68 -4.86 10.85
C GLY A 425 31.41 -6.36 10.78
N ASP A 426 31.52 -6.97 9.59
CA ASP A 426 31.27 -8.40 9.41
C ASP A 426 32.37 -9.28 10.04
N GLY A 427 33.56 -8.73 10.25
CA GLY A 427 34.64 -9.36 11.01
C GLY A 427 35.69 -10.05 10.13
N GLN A 428 36.16 -11.26 10.46
CA GLN A 428 37.21 -11.93 9.66
C GLN A 428 36.70 -13.19 8.98
N ASP A 429 36.08 -12.99 7.82
CA ASP A 429 35.45 -14.09 7.10
C ASP A 429 36.41 -14.87 6.22
N ARG A 430 36.07 -16.14 6.06
CA ARG A 430 36.75 -17.09 5.19
C ARG A 430 35.81 -17.49 4.06
N ILE A 431 36.11 -17.00 2.86
CA ILE A 431 35.38 -17.40 1.65
C ILE A 431 36.11 -18.54 0.96
N ASN A 432 35.40 -19.65 0.70
CA ASN A 432 35.86 -20.82 -0.02
C ASN A 432 35.10 -21.02 -1.32
N GLY A 433 35.60 -21.92 -2.16
CA GLY A 433 34.77 -22.55 -3.20
C GLY A 433 34.57 -21.75 -4.48
N PHE A 434 35.35 -20.70 -4.75
CA PHE A 434 35.30 -20.01 -6.03
C PHE A 434 35.47 -21.00 -7.20
N VAL A 435 34.42 -21.21 -7.99
CA VAL A 435 34.48 -22.14 -9.14
C VAL A 435 35.00 -21.39 -10.36
N THR A 436 36.00 -21.98 -11.02
CA THR A 436 36.57 -21.42 -12.25
C THR A 436 35.70 -21.80 -13.45
N GLY A 437 35.03 -20.84 -14.09
CA GLY A 437 34.09 -21.09 -15.19
C GLY A 437 33.54 -19.82 -15.88
N THR A 438 32.71 -19.97 -16.91
CA THR A 438 32.09 -18.85 -17.65
C THR A 438 30.99 -18.20 -16.82
N GLY A 439 31.36 -17.14 -16.09
CA GLY A 439 30.47 -16.40 -15.20
C GLY A 439 31.27 -15.77 -14.07
N GLY A 440 31.88 -16.63 -13.24
CA GLY A 440 32.71 -16.25 -12.10
C GLY A 440 31.90 -15.61 -10.97
N ASP A 441 32.22 -15.93 -9.73
CA ASP A 441 31.50 -15.40 -8.58
C ASP A 441 31.82 -13.91 -8.35
N ILE A 442 30.86 -13.22 -7.74
CA ILE A 442 30.92 -11.79 -7.40
C ILE A 442 31.19 -11.67 -5.91
N LEU A 443 32.30 -11.03 -5.56
CA LEU A 443 32.53 -10.54 -4.20
C LEU A 443 32.15 -9.06 -4.16
N SER A 444 31.03 -8.77 -3.50
CA SER A 444 30.50 -7.42 -3.33
C SER A 444 30.92 -6.85 -1.99
N PHE A 445 31.35 -5.58 -2.00
CA PHE A 445 31.80 -4.86 -0.82
C PHE A 445 30.87 -3.66 -0.57
N SER A 446 30.33 -3.53 0.64
CA SER A 446 29.55 -2.35 1.07
C SER A 446 30.19 -1.72 2.30
N ASP A 447 30.26 -0.39 2.34
CA ASP A 447 30.73 0.36 3.51
C ASP A 447 32.17 0.05 3.97
N ILE A 448 33.01 -0.53 3.10
CA ILE A 448 34.41 -0.86 3.37
C ILE A 448 35.35 0.22 2.86
N ASN A 449 36.41 0.51 3.62
CA ASN A 449 37.52 1.33 3.16
C ASN A 449 38.61 0.46 2.52
N ALA A 450 39.31 0.99 1.51
CA ALA A 450 40.29 0.25 0.70
C ALA A 450 41.49 -0.40 1.45
N ILE A 451 41.64 -0.20 2.76
CA ILE A 451 42.73 -0.73 3.60
C ILE A 451 42.39 -2.11 4.21
N ASP A 452 41.13 -2.56 4.14
CA ASP A 452 40.65 -3.69 4.95
C ASP A 452 40.80 -5.09 4.28
N VAL A 453 41.32 -5.18 3.06
CA VAL A 453 41.38 -6.46 2.29
C VAL A 453 42.77 -7.09 2.34
N ARG A 454 42.89 -8.29 2.91
CA ARG A 454 44.15 -9.09 2.97
C ARG A 454 43.97 -10.47 2.33
N ILE A 455 44.61 -10.70 1.18
CA ILE A 455 44.61 -12.00 0.48
C ILE A 455 45.73 -12.89 1.02
N VAL A 456 45.40 -14.10 1.50
CA VAL A 456 46.35 -14.95 2.24
C VAL A 456 46.94 -16.10 1.41
N ASN A 457 46.39 -16.48 0.24
CA ASN A 457 46.88 -17.63 -0.55
C ASN A 457 46.79 -17.49 -2.10
N ALA A 458 47.62 -18.28 -2.81
CA ALA A 458 48.05 -18.12 -4.21
C ALA A 458 47.08 -18.58 -5.32
N ASN A 459 45.81 -18.88 -5.02
CA ASN A 459 44.89 -19.49 -6.01
C ASN A 459 43.68 -18.61 -6.39
N THR A 460 43.54 -17.42 -5.82
CA THR A 460 42.40 -16.54 -6.10
C THR A 460 42.77 -15.53 -7.17
N GLN A 461 42.22 -15.69 -8.38
CA GLN A 461 42.32 -14.70 -9.44
C GLN A 461 41.20 -13.68 -9.27
N PHE A 462 41.57 -12.43 -9.00
CA PHE A 462 40.65 -11.29 -8.96
C PHE A 462 40.50 -10.71 -10.37
N ARG A 463 39.29 -10.71 -10.94
CA ARG A 463 38.98 -10.01 -12.19
C ARG A 463 38.02 -8.86 -11.88
N LEU A 464 38.54 -7.63 -11.93
CA LEU A 464 37.72 -6.44 -12.11
C LEU A 464 37.51 -6.26 -13.62
N GLY A 465 36.27 -6.27 -14.08
CA GLY A 465 35.88 -5.76 -15.41
C GLY A 465 34.46 -5.22 -15.27
N ASP A 466 34.18 -3.96 -15.57
CA ASP A 466 34.53 -3.17 -16.75
C ASP A 466 34.86 -1.68 -16.46
N GLY A 467 36.01 -1.20 -16.98
CA GLY A 467 36.19 0.20 -17.41
C GLY A 467 36.30 1.35 -16.38
N ILE A 468 37.54 1.85 -16.22
CA ILE A 468 37.95 3.17 -15.69
C ILE A 468 37.93 3.31 -14.16
N ALA A 469 39.09 3.03 -13.55
CA ALA A 469 39.53 3.77 -12.38
C ALA A 469 39.65 5.26 -12.76
N GLY A 470 38.57 6.00 -12.53
CA GLY A 470 38.53 7.45 -12.60
C GLY A 470 39.47 7.99 -11.53
N ASN A 471 40.51 8.66 -12.01
CA ASN A 471 41.58 9.30 -11.26
C ASN A 471 41.07 10.03 -10.00
N ALA A 472 41.25 9.43 -8.82
CA ALA A 472 41.19 10.13 -7.54
C ALA A 472 42.56 9.97 -6.87
N ASN A 473 43.20 11.11 -6.61
CA ASN A 473 44.59 11.23 -6.19
C ASN A 473 44.96 10.32 -5.00
N PHE A 474 45.84 9.36 -5.27
CA PHE A 474 46.46 8.52 -4.25
C PHE A 474 47.46 9.35 -3.43
N GLY A 475 47.09 9.66 -2.19
CA GLY A 475 48.00 10.14 -1.15
C GLY A 475 48.97 9.04 -0.73
N THR A 476 50.21 9.42 -0.41
CA THR A 476 51.40 8.57 -0.31
C THR A 476 51.25 7.35 0.61
N GLY A 477 51.07 6.17 0.02
CA GLY A 477 51.20 4.86 0.65
C GLY A 477 51.24 3.80 -0.45
N SER A 478 52.35 3.07 -0.55
CA SER A 478 52.69 2.21 -1.69
C SER A 478 51.86 0.93 -1.76
N LEU A 479 51.27 0.65 -2.91
CA LEU A 479 50.77 -0.66 -3.32
C LEU A 479 51.97 -1.55 -3.72
N LEU A 480 52.27 -2.61 -2.95
CA LEU A 480 53.22 -3.65 -3.35
C LEU A 480 52.46 -4.87 -3.88
N VAL A 481 52.22 -4.91 -5.18
CA VAL A 481 51.78 -6.12 -5.89
C VAL A 481 53.02 -6.87 -6.33
N THR A 482 53.31 -8.02 -5.70
CA THR A 482 54.33 -8.95 -6.19
C THR A 482 53.63 -10.13 -6.85
N LEU A 483 53.64 -10.15 -8.19
CA LEU A 483 53.18 -11.29 -8.98
C LEU A 483 54.24 -12.38 -8.91
N VAL A 484 53.87 -13.59 -8.52
CA VAL A 484 54.74 -14.77 -8.65
C VAL A 484 53.96 -15.89 -9.33
N ASN A 485 54.59 -16.50 -10.34
CA ASN A 485 54.07 -17.53 -11.25
C ASN A 485 53.00 -17.08 -12.26
N THR A 486 53.37 -16.18 -13.16
CA THR A 486 52.67 -16.02 -14.44
C THR A 486 53.65 -16.18 -15.59
N SER A 487 53.48 -17.23 -16.40
CA SER A 487 54.05 -17.29 -17.75
C SER A 487 53.07 -16.62 -18.71
N PHE A 488 53.26 -15.34 -18.99
CA PHE A 488 52.61 -14.68 -20.12
C PHE A 488 53.51 -14.78 -21.36
N THR A 489 52.92 -15.09 -22.52
CA THR A 489 53.61 -14.95 -23.81
C THR A 489 53.19 -13.66 -24.47
N GLN A 490 54.05 -13.13 -25.35
CA GLN A 490 53.90 -11.82 -25.99
C GLN A 490 52.65 -11.68 -26.89
N ALA A 491 51.86 -12.74 -27.07
CA ALA A 491 50.64 -12.74 -27.88
C ALA A 491 49.40 -12.17 -27.17
N ASP A 492 49.39 -12.08 -25.84
CA ASP A 492 48.19 -11.74 -25.05
C ASP A 492 47.96 -10.22 -24.89
N ILE A 493 48.80 -9.36 -25.50
CA ILE A 493 48.81 -7.89 -25.25
C ILE A 493 48.57 -7.03 -26.51
N SER A 494 47.91 -7.52 -27.57
CA SER A 494 47.55 -6.60 -28.65
C SER A 494 46.28 -6.98 -29.41
N THR A 495 45.19 -6.24 -29.15
CA THR A 495 44.33 -5.58 -30.16
C THR A 495 43.08 -4.97 -29.51
N ASN A 496 43.09 -3.66 -29.21
CA ASN A 496 41.90 -2.80 -29.32
C ASN A 496 42.29 -1.32 -29.12
N ILE A 497 42.92 -0.75 -30.15
CA ILE A 497 42.86 0.68 -30.48
C ILE A 497 42.78 0.76 -32.01
N ASP A 498 41.65 1.22 -32.54
CA ASP A 498 41.51 1.63 -33.96
C ASP A 498 41.77 3.15 -34.06
N PRO A 499 42.74 3.60 -34.88
CA PRO A 499 43.04 5.01 -35.05
C PRO A 499 42.20 5.62 -36.19
N THR A 500 41.41 6.64 -35.85
CA THR A 500 40.83 7.73 -36.69
C THR A 500 39.33 7.67 -37.06
N ASN A 501 38.63 8.73 -36.61
CA ASN A 501 37.28 9.25 -36.93
C ASN A 501 36.03 8.69 -36.18
N SER A 502 35.52 9.50 -35.24
CA SER A 502 34.32 9.37 -34.37
C SER A 502 33.02 8.83 -35.01
N PRO A 503 32.07 8.22 -34.26
CA PRO A 503 31.18 8.98 -33.34
C PRO A 503 30.80 8.30 -31.98
N VAL A 504 30.59 9.18 -30.98
CA VAL A 504 29.61 9.19 -29.87
C VAL A 504 28.76 7.93 -29.66
N PHE A 505 28.69 7.37 -28.43
CA PHE A 505 27.42 6.99 -27.81
C PHE A 505 27.36 7.23 -26.30
N GLN A 506 26.19 7.76 -25.94
CA GLN A 506 25.65 8.20 -24.66
C GLN A 506 25.15 7.00 -23.84
N PHE A 507 25.22 7.11 -22.52
CA PHE A 507 24.63 6.15 -21.58
C PHE A 507 23.10 6.33 -21.52
N SER A 508 22.38 5.20 -21.42
CA SER A 508 21.01 5.13 -20.88
C SER A 508 21.05 4.49 -19.50
#